data_AF-B1HV16-F1
#
_entry.id   AF-B1HV16-F1
#
_cell.length_a   1.000
_cell.length_b   1.000
_cell.length_c   1.000
_cell.angle_alpha   90.00
_cell.angle_beta   90.00
_cell.angle_gamma   90.00
#
_symmetry.space_group_name_H-M   'P 1'
#
loop_
_entity.id
_entity.type
_entity.pdbx_description
1 polymer ?
#
loop_
_entity_poly.entity_id
_entity_poly.type
_entity_poly.pdbx_seq_one_letter_code
_entity_poly.pdbx_strand_id
1 'polypeptide(L)'
;MEEVSIKLSFEKETKDMETVMHYPFIYFLYDHNQVLVYTIQTLDSITLANVVENGEWERYELPPSEPFTTFRHEQSDPKEGWSFWAAAEHLSYLVDTINDYIQLQRNRMTTTARGAHIVCSESAAGSLRVELAPPKYVIGFPEDLSIGPLWKLDEERGQAFRQKWLMENINDEMDDFVGPTKIRDAIREIRDIPSHLPIYIWCGDHIEEQCGLRFFLYVLRDQHNEIFLIHSNGQQVIERQWNPNLYDIKRLSVKGRQKFLQQWEGLAESTAVLRQWEHQHIQEVPENFYDSFIVKKLKEMHQEQGHVDFIQTGTFLLELLASMEKQPNIFYLEYRIRYLVYNGTLVLKGIPKSMRHYYVKLRQKTSLV
;
A
#
# COMPACT_ATOMS: atom_id res chain seq x y z
N MET A 1 -18.15 17.00 24.37
CA MET A 1 -16.80 17.37 23.90
C MET A 1 -16.01 17.73 25.14
N GLU A 2 -15.42 16.72 25.77
CA GLU A 2 -14.32 16.97 26.71
C GLU A 2 -13.05 17.02 25.87
N GLU A 3 -12.40 18.17 25.86
CA GLU A 3 -11.03 18.31 25.37
C GLU A 3 -10.12 17.46 26.25
N VAL A 4 -9.70 16.31 25.76
CA VAL A 4 -8.64 15.51 26.38
C VAL A 4 -7.32 16.20 26.05
N SER A 5 -6.93 17.16 26.89
CA SER A 5 -5.60 17.77 26.87
C SER A 5 -4.63 16.85 27.61
N ILE A 6 -3.56 16.38 26.96
CA ILE A 6 -2.49 15.59 27.61
C ILE A 6 -1.12 16.17 27.26
N LYS A 7 -0.23 16.23 28.27
CA LYS A 7 1.09 16.87 28.21
C LYS A 7 2.19 16.04 28.91
N LEU A 8 3.39 16.09 28.30
CA LEU A 8 4.75 15.64 28.69
C LEU A 8 5.08 14.15 28.44
N SER A 9 6.31 13.70 28.15
CA SER A 9 7.42 14.08 27.23
C SER A 9 8.42 12.91 27.24
N PHE A 10 8.87 12.42 26.07
CA PHE A 10 9.78 11.27 25.94
C PHE A 10 11.26 11.67 25.97
N GLU A 11 12.06 11.00 26.79
CA GLU A 11 13.52 10.96 26.66
C GLU A 11 14.01 9.51 26.72
N LYS A 12 13.88 8.75 25.63
CA LYS A 12 14.88 7.81 25.08
C LYS A 12 14.30 6.76 24.11
N GLU A 13 15.16 6.41 23.17
CA GLU A 13 15.08 5.44 22.07
C GLU A 13 14.34 4.12 22.42
N THR A 14 13.09 3.99 21.98
CA THR A 14 12.26 2.77 22.08
C THR A 14 12.21 2.03 20.75
N LYS A 15 13.37 1.65 20.22
CA LYS A 15 13.44 0.81 19.01
C LYS A 15 13.40 -0.70 19.30
N ASP A 16 13.54 -1.11 20.56
CA ASP A 16 13.65 -2.51 20.98
C ASP A 16 12.75 -2.82 22.19
N MET A 17 11.42 -2.82 22.01
CA MET A 17 10.53 -3.44 23.01
C MET A 17 10.54 -4.96 22.82
N GLU A 18 10.80 -5.71 23.89
CA GLU A 18 10.65 -7.16 23.85
C GLU A 18 9.16 -7.52 23.75
N THR A 19 8.80 -8.42 22.85
CA THR A 19 7.40 -8.83 22.65
C THR A 19 7.26 -10.35 22.63
N VAL A 20 6.15 -10.85 23.15
CA VAL A 20 5.79 -12.26 23.09
C VAL A 20 4.29 -12.41 22.89
N MET A 21 3.88 -13.42 22.13
CA MET A 21 2.46 -13.73 21.92
C MET A 21 2.10 -15.04 22.59
N HIS A 22 1.08 -14.98 23.45
CA HIS A 22 0.36 -16.14 23.99
C HIS A 22 -1.12 -15.95 23.65
N TYR A 23 -1.53 -16.46 22.49
CA TYR A 23 -2.85 -16.19 21.90
C TYR A 23 -4.01 -16.41 22.89
N PRO A 24 -4.99 -15.48 22.97
CA PRO A 24 -5.20 -14.30 22.10
C PRO A 24 -4.43 -13.04 22.50
N PHE A 25 -3.44 -13.13 23.39
CA PHE A 25 -2.77 -11.97 23.96
C PHE A 25 -1.39 -11.72 23.38
N ILE A 26 -1.06 -10.44 23.18
CA ILE A 26 0.28 -9.97 22.83
C ILE A 26 0.80 -9.12 23.98
N TYR A 27 2.00 -9.44 24.45
CA TYR A 27 2.65 -8.80 25.57
C TYR A 27 3.80 -7.95 25.06
N PHE A 28 3.91 -6.73 25.57
CA PHE A 28 4.97 -5.78 25.27
C PHE A 28 5.66 -5.39 26.57
N LEU A 29 6.94 -5.70 26.70
CA LEU A 29 7.75 -5.28 27.84
C LEU A 29 8.05 -3.78 27.73
N TYR A 30 7.52 -3.01 28.67
CA TYR A 30 7.68 -1.58 28.79
C TYR A 30 8.45 -1.27 30.09
N ASP A 31 9.41 -0.36 30.02
CA ASP A 31 10.16 0.14 31.19
C ASP A 31 10.54 -0.92 32.24
N HIS A 32 11.42 -1.87 31.87
CA HIS A 32 12.07 -2.92 32.68
C HIS A 32 11.19 -3.87 33.54
N ASN A 33 10.00 -3.48 33.94
CA ASN A 33 9.10 -4.21 34.83
C ASN A 33 7.62 -3.92 34.57
N GLN A 34 7.24 -3.24 33.48
CA GLN A 34 5.84 -3.04 33.11
C GLN A 34 5.52 -3.88 31.88
N VAL A 35 4.31 -4.43 31.83
CA VAL A 35 3.86 -5.21 30.68
C VAL A 35 2.57 -4.60 30.19
N LEU A 36 2.56 -4.18 28.93
CA LEU A 36 1.34 -3.82 28.22
C LEU A 36 0.82 -5.08 27.53
N VAL A 37 -0.46 -5.38 27.72
CA VAL A 37 -1.14 -6.53 27.15
C VAL A 37 -2.17 -6.02 26.17
N TYR A 38 -2.10 -6.51 24.94
CA TYR A 38 -3.07 -6.28 23.89
C TYR A 38 -3.85 -7.56 23.59
N THR A 39 -5.18 -7.47 23.60
CA THR A 39 -6.06 -8.59 23.26
C THR A 39 -6.44 -8.55 21.78
N ILE A 40 -6.12 -9.62 21.05
CA ILE A 40 -6.56 -9.79 19.66
C ILE A 40 -8.06 -10.11 19.65
N GLN A 41 -8.88 -9.13 19.27
CA GLN A 41 -10.33 -9.29 19.17
C GLN A 41 -10.77 -10.03 17.90
N THR A 42 -10.18 -9.65 16.76
CA THR A 42 -10.41 -10.30 15.47
C THR A 42 -9.08 -10.60 14.80
N LEU A 43 -9.12 -11.51 13.83
CA LEU A 43 -7.98 -11.72 12.94
C LEU A 43 -8.08 -10.80 11.72
N ASP A 44 -8.55 -9.56 11.89
CA ASP A 44 -8.46 -8.52 10.86
C ASP A 44 -7.22 -7.67 11.10
N SER A 45 -6.65 -7.08 10.04
CA SER A 45 -5.50 -6.21 10.21
C SER A 45 -5.97 -4.92 10.89
N ILE A 46 -5.21 -4.46 11.87
CA ILE A 46 -5.59 -3.31 12.68
C ILE A 46 -4.84 -2.05 12.24
N THR A 47 -5.44 -0.90 12.49
CA THR A 47 -4.89 0.42 12.22
C THR A 47 -4.49 1.14 13.51
N LEU A 48 -3.85 2.30 13.37
CA LEU A 48 -3.56 3.18 14.49
C LEU A 48 -4.81 3.53 15.31
N ALA A 49 -5.93 3.82 14.64
CA ALA A 49 -7.20 4.10 15.32
C ALA A 49 -7.69 2.88 16.12
N ASN A 50 -7.47 1.65 15.62
CA ASN A 50 -7.79 0.45 16.38
C ASN A 50 -6.90 0.29 17.61
N VAL A 51 -5.62 0.64 17.53
CA VAL A 51 -4.69 0.60 18.67
C VAL A 51 -4.98 1.68 19.70
N VAL A 52 -5.33 2.89 19.27
CA VAL A 52 -5.48 4.07 20.13
C VAL A 52 -6.89 4.22 20.69
N GLU A 53 -7.92 3.99 19.87
CA GLU A 53 -9.31 4.29 20.24
C GLU A 53 -10.09 3.04 20.67
N ASN A 54 -9.78 1.88 20.10
CA ASN A 54 -10.57 0.64 20.26
C ASN A 54 -9.78 -0.52 20.88
N GLY A 55 -8.52 -0.29 21.25
CA GLY A 55 -7.65 -1.35 21.76
C GLY A 55 -8.00 -1.72 23.18
N GLU A 56 -8.31 -3.00 23.44
CA GLU A 56 -8.36 -3.54 24.79
C GLU A 56 -6.92 -3.70 25.29
N TRP A 57 -6.42 -2.62 25.89
CA TRP A 57 -5.13 -2.61 26.53
C TRP A 57 -5.28 -2.76 28.04
N GLU A 58 -4.43 -3.61 28.60
CA GLU A 58 -4.28 -3.75 30.05
C GLU A 58 -2.80 -3.61 30.43
N ARG A 59 -2.53 -3.12 31.65
CA ARG A 59 -1.17 -2.91 32.14
C ARG A 59 -0.94 -3.72 33.41
N TYR A 60 0.20 -4.39 33.46
CA TYR A 60 0.63 -5.20 34.58
C TYR A 60 2.06 -4.84 34.98
N GLU A 61 2.42 -5.24 36.20
CA GLU A 61 3.80 -5.22 36.66
C GLU A 61 4.40 -6.62 36.53
N LEU A 62 5.55 -6.72 35.88
CA LEU A 62 6.30 -7.96 35.77
C LEU A 62 6.96 -8.25 37.12
N PRO A 63 6.65 -9.38 37.78
CA PRO A 63 7.32 -9.77 39.01
C PRO A 63 8.84 -9.92 38.78
N PRO A 64 9.72 -9.38 39.65
CA PRO A 64 11.18 -9.48 39.45
C PRO A 64 11.73 -10.91 39.36
N SER A 65 10.98 -11.89 39.87
CA SER A 65 11.31 -13.31 39.87
C SER A 65 10.84 -14.07 38.63
N GLU A 66 10.08 -13.43 37.73
CA GLU A 66 9.45 -14.09 36.58
C GLU A 66 10.05 -13.58 35.25
N PRO A 67 10.46 -14.49 34.35
CA PRO A 67 10.88 -14.10 32.99
C PRO A 67 9.71 -13.54 32.18
N PHE A 68 9.94 -12.45 31.46
CA PHE A 68 8.94 -11.82 30.58
C PHE A 68 8.32 -12.80 29.58
N THR A 69 9.13 -13.65 28.94
CA THR A 69 8.66 -14.61 27.92
C THR A 69 7.63 -15.60 28.43
N THR A 70 7.62 -15.88 29.75
CA THR A 70 6.70 -16.83 30.39
C THR A 70 5.55 -16.17 31.13
N PHE A 71 5.56 -14.84 31.26
CA PHE A 71 4.54 -14.08 31.99
C PHE A 71 3.12 -14.37 31.48
N ARG A 72 2.17 -14.43 32.41
CA ARG A 72 0.73 -14.65 32.18
C ARG A 72 -0.07 -13.66 33.03
N HIS A 73 -0.71 -12.71 32.37
CA HIS A 73 -1.43 -11.63 33.05
C HIS A 73 -2.65 -12.14 33.83
N GLU A 74 -3.19 -13.30 33.47
CA GLU A 74 -4.35 -13.93 34.12
C GLU A 74 -4.11 -14.28 35.59
N GLN A 75 -2.84 -14.27 36.04
CA GLN A 75 -2.44 -14.52 37.42
C GLN A 75 -2.14 -13.22 38.20
N SER A 76 -2.34 -12.06 37.58
CA SER A 76 -1.99 -10.74 38.10
C SER A 76 -3.18 -9.80 38.04
N ASP A 77 -3.21 -8.82 38.95
CA ASP A 77 -4.23 -7.77 38.92
C ASP A 77 -3.84 -6.66 37.94
N PRO A 78 -4.75 -6.20 37.05
CA PRO A 78 -4.48 -5.08 36.16
C PRO A 78 -4.30 -3.79 36.97
N LYS A 79 -3.37 -2.95 36.55
CA LYS A 79 -3.25 -1.59 37.10
C LYS A 79 -4.38 -0.72 36.55
N GLU A 80 -5.12 -0.06 37.44
CA GLU A 80 -6.14 0.92 37.06
C GLU A 80 -5.55 2.34 36.90
N GLY A 81 -6.30 3.22 36.22
CA GLY A 81 -5.99 4.65 36.14
C GLY A 81 -4.74 5.00 35.31
N TRP A 82 -4.34 4.11 34.40
CA TRP A 82 -3.19 4.34 33.53
C TRP A 82 -3.62 4.85 32.14
N SER A 83 -2.72 5.57 31.49
CA SER A 83 -2.82 5.92 30.08
C SER A 83 -1.44 5.77 29.45
N PHE A 84 -1.41 5.50 28.15
CA PHE A 84 -0.19 5.33 27.37
C PHE A 84 -0.25 6.29 26.19
N TRP A 85 0.81 7.08 26.04
CA TRP A 85 1.11 7.78 24.81
C TRP A 85 2.36 7.16 24.23
N ALA A 86 2.52 7.30 22.93
CA ALA A 86 3.73 6.96 22.24
C ALA A 86 3.95 8.02 21.16
N ALA A 87 5.20 8.29 20.81
CA ALA A 87 5.49 8.98 19.56
C ALA A 87 4.83 8.21 18.42
N ALA A 88 4.42 8.91 17.35
CA ALA A 88 3.77 8.27 16.22
C ALA A 88 4.58 7.09 15.66
N GLU A 89 5.91 7.18 15.72
CA GLU A 89 6.85 6.11 15.36
C GLU A 89 6.69 4.84 16.23
N HIS A 90 6.48 4.98 17.55
CA HIS A 90 6.29 3.82 18.42
C HIS A 90 4.87 3.25 18.30
N LEU A 91 3.87 4.11 18.06
CA LEU A 91 2.53 3.62 17.75
C LEU A 91 2.51 2.81 16.45
N SER A 92 3.25 3.26 15.42
CA SER A 92 3.47 2.48 14.20
C SER A 92 4.11 1.13 14.54
N TYR A 93 5.19 1.11 15.34
CA TYR A 93 5.84 -0.14 15.74
C TYR A 93 4.88 -1.14 16.43
N LEU A 94 3.99 -0.65 17.30
CA LEU A 94 2.98 -1.51 17.95
C LEU A 94 1.99 -2.07 16.94
N VAL A 95 1.45 -1.22 16.05
CA VAL A 95 0.54 -1.66 14.98
C VAL A 95 1.20 -2.75 14.14
N ASP A 96 2.46 -2.55 13.75
CA ASP A 96 3.23 -3.48 12.91
C ASP A 96 3.43 -4.80 13.62
N THR A 97 3.83 -4.75 14.89
CA THR A 97 4.05 -5.94 15.69
C THR A 97 2.76 -6.73 15.92
N ILE A 98 1.65 -6.03 16.17
CA ILE A 98 0.34 -6.68 16.34
C ILE A 98 -0.11 -7.33 15.03
N ASN A 99 0.01 -6.62 13.91
CA ASN A 99 -0.34 -7.15 12.59
C ASN A 99 0.55 -8.35 12.22
N ASP A 100 1.84 -8.33 12.56
CA ASP A 100 2.75 -9.48 12.40
C ASP A 100 2.24 -10.70 13.17
N TYR A 101 1.83 -10.53 14.43
CA TYR A 101 1.28 -11.61 15.25
C TYR A 101 -0.10 -12.09 14.77
N ILE A 102 -0.99 -11.19 14.37
CA ILE A 102 -2.29 -11.54 13.77
C ILE A 102 -2.06 -12.37 12.50
N GLN A 103 -1.12 -11.95 11.66
CA GLN A 103 -0.78 -12.68 10.44
C GLN A 103 -0.19 -14.06 10.74
N LEU A 104 0.72 -14.16 11.72
CA LEU A 104 1.24 -15.45 12.18
C LEU A 104 0.12 -16.37 12.68
N GLN A 105 -0.89 -15.83 13.36
CA GLN A 105 -2.05 -16.62 13.81
C GLN A 105 -2.95 -17.04 12.66
N ARG A 106 -3.23 -16.15 11.69
CA ARG A 106 -3.93 -16.52 10.45
C ARG A 106 -3.22 -17.65 9.73
N ASN A 107 -1.89 -17.60 9.62
CA ASN A 107 -1.09 -18.64 8.97
C ASN A 107 -1.10 -19.96 9.73
N ARG A 108 -1.19 -19.93 11.07
CA ARG A 108 -1.33 -21.12 11.92
C ARG A 108 -2.71 -21.75 11.84
N MET A 109 -3.74 -20.98 11.48
CA MET A 109 -5.03 -21.54 11.15
C MET A 109 -4.94 -22.25 9.80
N THR A 110 -5.28 -23.53 9.77
CA THR A 110 -5.35 -24.29 8.51
C THR A 110 -6.43 -23.65 7.65
N THR A 111 -6.03 -22.94 6.60
CA THR A 111 -7.00 -22.40 5.65
C THR A 111 -7.77 -23.55 5.01
N THR A 112 -9.10 -23.44 5.02
CA THR A 112 -9.99 -24.38 4.33
C THR A 112 -10.23 -23.95 2.88
N ALA A 113 -9.62 -22.84 2.45
CA ALA A 113 -9.74 -22.32 1.09
C ALA A 113 -9.18 -23.34 0.08
N ARG A 114 -9.81 -23.39 -1.09
CA ARG A 114 -9.42 -24.30 -2.17
C ARG A 114 -8.28 -23.77 -3.05
N GLY A 115 -7.92 -22.50 -2.87
CA GLY A 115 -6.84 -21.81 -3.57
C GLY A 115 -6.66 -20.39 -3.03
N ALA A 116 -5.48 -19.83 -3.26
CA ALA A 116 -5.17 -18.44 -2.93
C ALA A 116 -5.36 -17.56 -4.17
N HIS A 117 -6.02 -16.42 -4.02
CA HIS A 117 -6.18 -15.43 -5.09
C HIS A 117 -5.37 -14.18 -4.79
N ILE A 118 -4.59 -13.70 -5.76
CA ILE A 118 -3.76 -12.49 -5.64
C ILE A 118 -4.24 -11.46 -6.68
N VAL A 119 -4.49 -10.23 -6.23
CA VAL A 119 -4.94 -9.11 -7.09
C VAL A 119 -4.19 -7.82 -6.76
N CYS A 120 -4.08 -6.90 -7.72
CA CYS A 120 -3.54 -5.56 -7.48
C CYS A 120 -4.65 -4.63 -6.93
N SER A 121 -4.29 -3.78 -5.98
CA SER A 121 -5.14 -2.88 -5.18
C SER A 121 -6.02 -3.57 -4.11
N GLU A 122 -6.18 -2.90 -2.96
CA GLU A 122 -7.14 -3.33 -1.93
C GLU A 122 -8.59 -3.22 -2.38
N SER A 123 -8.89 -2.28 -3.29
CA SER A 123 -10.24 -2.13 -3.84
C SER A 123 -10.65 -3.37 -4.64
N ALA A 124 -9.78 -3.86 -5.52
CA ALA A 124 -9.99 -5.11 -6.26
C ALA A 124 -10.13 -6.31 -5.31
N ALA A 125 -9.29 -6.38 -4.28
CA ALA A 125 -9.35 -7.45 -3.29
C ALA A 125 -10.68 -7.43 -2.54
N GLY A 126 -11.17 -6.26 -2.15
CA GLY A 126 -12.49 -6.07 -1.55
C GLY A 126 -13.62 -6.58 -2.44
N SER A 127 -13.64 -6.17 -3.72
CA SER A 127 -14.64 -6.63 -4.68
C SER A 127 -14.58 -8.15 -4.91
N LEU A 128 -13.38 -8.71 -5.05
CA LEU A 128 -13.22 -10.15 -5.22
C LEU A 128 -13.65 -10.93 -3.96
N ARG A 129 -13.38 -10.41 -2.77
CA ARG A 129 -13.85 -11.00 -1.51
C ARG A 129 -15.38 -11.02 -1.45
N VAL A 130 -16.08 -10.01 -1.98
CA VAL A 130 -17.56 -10.00 -2.00
C VAL A 130 -18.10 -11.09 -2.94
N GLU A 131 -17.47 -11.27 -4.10
CA GLU A 131 -17.96 -12.19 -5.14
C GLU A 131 -17.61 -13.66 -4.86
N LEU A 132 -16.46 -13.94 -4.24
CA LEU A 132 -16.04 -15.32 -3.95
C LEU A 132 -16.80 -15.92 -2.76
N ALA A 133 -17.38 -17.11 -2.98
CA ALA A 133 -17.97 -17.92 -1.93
C ALA A 133 -16.90 -18.39 -0.91
N PRO A 134 -17.20 -18.40 0.40
CA PRO A 134 -16.29 -18.93 1.41
C PRO A 134 -16.15 -20.47 1.29
N PRO A 135 -15.03 -21.06 1.74
CA PRO A 135 -13.84 -20.40 2.28
C PRO A 135 -12.98 -19.76 1.19
N LYS A 136 -12.62 -18.49 1.38
CA LYS A 136 -11.88 -17.65 0.41
C LYS A 136 -10.55 -17.20 1.00
N TYR A 137 -9.51 -17.18 0.17
CA TYR A 137 -8.20 -16.65 0.53
C TYR A 137 -7.80 -15.65 -0.55
N VAL A 138 -7.88 -14.36 -0.23
CA VAL A 138 -7.68 -13.25 -1.18
C VAL A 138 -6.66 -12.27 -0.60
N ILE A 139 -5.54 -12.13 -1.32
CA ILE A 139 -4.45 -11.21 -1.02
C ILE A 139 -4.59 -10.00 -1.95
N GLY A 140 -4.75 -8.82 -1.36
CA GLY A 140 -4.69 -7.54 -2.07
C GLY A 140 -3.27 -7.01 -2.02
N PHE A 141 -2.71 -6.65 -3.17
CA PHE A 141 -1.42 -5.95 -3.19
C PHE A 141 -1.68 -4.43 -3.14
N PRO A 142 -1.19 -3.73 -2.11
CA PRO A 142 -1.66 -2.38 -1.79
C PRO A 142 -1.08 -1.27 -2.68
N GLU A 143 0.00 -1.55 -3.43
CA GLU A 143 0.75 -0.52 -4.16
C GLU A 143 0.71 -0.68 -5.68
N ASP A 144 0.71 0.46 -6.38
CA ASP A 144 0.85 0.53 -7.83
C ASP A 144 2.33 0.58 -8.24
N LEU A 145 2.83 -0.55 -8.76
CA LEU A 145 4.22 -0.71 -9.21
C LEU A 145 4.50 -0.09 -10.58
N SER A 146 3.51 0.53 -11.24
CA SER A 146 3.73 1.29 -12.47
C SER A 146 4.52 2.59 -12.25
N ILE A 147 4.56 3.07 -11.00
CA ILE A 147 5.27 4.29 -10.59
C ILE A 147 6.28 4.01 -9.48
N GLY A 148 7.27 4.89 -9.34
CA GLY A 148 8.31 4.83 -8.32
C GLY A 148 9.39 3.77 -8.57
N PRO A 149 10.43 3.74 -7.72
CA PRO A 149 11.52 2.77 -7.85
C PRO A 149 11.07 1.35 -7.45
N LEU A 150 11.61 0.34 -8.13
CA LEU A 150 11.36 -1.09 -7.84
C LEU A 150 12.59 -1.82 -7.28
N TRP A 151 13.69 -1.09 -7.09
CA TRP A 151 14.96 -1.64 -6.62
C TRP A 151 14.80 -2.35 -5.27
N LYS A 152 15.16 -3.63 -5.23
CA LYS A 152 15.17 -4.47 -4.02
C LYS A 152 13.85 -4.48 -3.24
N LEU A 153 12.71 -4.42 -3.94
CA LEU A 153 11.38 -4.35 -3.32
C LEU A 153 11.05 -5.54 -2.40
N ASP A 154 11.70 -6.70 -2.60
CA ASP A 154 11.57 -7.88 -1.75
C ASP A 154 12.37 -7.81 -0.44
N GLU A 155 13.16 -6.74 -0.26
CA GLU A 155 14.00 -6.46 0.91
C GLU A 155 13.55 -5.15 1.59
N GLU A 156 13.70 -5.06 2.91
CA GLU A 156 13.28 -3.89 3.69
C GLU A 156 13.93 -2.58 3.23
N ARG A 157 15.21 -2.63 2.83
CA ARG A 157 15.93 -1.44 2.32
C ARG A 157 15.33 -0.87 1.03
N GLY A 158 14.83 -1.74 0.13
CA GLY A 158 14.21 -1.31 -1.11
C GLY A 158 12.82 -0.75 -0.87
N GLN A 159 12.07 -1.35 0.05
CA GLN A 159 10.79 -0.84 0.52
C GLN A 159 10.94 0.55 1.15
N ALA A 160 11.93 0.74 2.04
CA ALA A 160 12.21 2.05 2.64
C ALA A 160 12.63 3.10 1.60
N PHE A 161 13.45 2.71 0.61
CA PHE A 161 13.84 3.60 -0.48
C PHE A 161 12.62 4.04 -1.32
N ARG A 162 11.74 3.10 -1.64
CA ARG A 162 10.49 3.38 -2.35
C ARG A 162 9.54 4.25 -1.54
N GLN A 163 9.36 3.96 -0.26
CA GLN A 163 8.50 4.73 0.64
C GLN A 163 8.95 6.20 0.70
N LYS A 164 10.27 6.43 0.78
CA LYS A 164 10.81 7.79 0.72
C LYS A 164 10.42 8.50 -0.58
N TRP A 165 10.55 7.83 -1.72
CA TRP A 165 10.14 8.40 -3.01
C TRP A 165 8.64 8.70 -3.05
N LEU A 166 7.79 7.78 -2.55
CA LEU A 166 6.35 7.99 -2.48
C LEU A 166 6.01 9.20 -1.60
N MET A 167 6.59 9.30 -0.40
CA MET A 167 6.39 10.44 0.51
C MET A 167 6.81 11.79 -0.09
N GLU A 168 7.91 11.81 -0.84
CA GLU A 168 8.41 13.06 -1.46
C GLU A 168 7.63 13.48 -2.70
N ASN A 169 7.04 12.51 -3.42
CA ASN A 169 6.51 12.75 -4.77
C ASN A 169 5.00 12.54 -4.89
N ILE A 170 4.38 11.66 -4.12
CA ILE A 170 2.98 11.24 -4.26
C ILE A 170 2.15 11.79 -3.10
N ASN A 171 1.00 12.38 -3.44
CA ASN A 171 0.01 12.80 -2.46
C ASN A 171 -1.26 11.96 -2.71
N ASP A 172 -1.34 10.79 -2.09
CA ASP A 172 -2.44 9.85 -2.29
C ASP A 172 -3.69 10.16 -1.46
N GLU A 173 -3.68 11.27 -0.72
CA GLU A 173 -4.73 11.72 0.19
C GLU A 173 -5.07 10.69 1.30
N MET A 174 -4.28 9.61 1.43
CA MET A 174 -4.39 8.61 2.49
C MET A 174 -3.47 9.00 3.66
N ASP A 175 -3.82 8.54 4.86
CA ASP A 175 -3.12 8.92 6.09
C ASP A 175 -1.67 8.39 6.09
N ASP A 176 -0.69 9.28 6.26
CA ASP A 176 0.76 9.01 6.20
C ASP A 176 1.20 7.89 7.15
N PHE A 177 0.39 7.59 8.17
CA PHE A 177 0.65 6.61 9.23
C PHE A 177 0.36 5.15 8.85
N VAL A 178 -0.21 4.90 7.67
CA VAL A 178 -0.65 3.55 7.24
C VAL A 178 0.26 2.94 6.16
N GLY A 179 1.15 3.73 5.56
CA GLY A 179 1.89 3.40 4.33
C GLY A 179 2.96 2.30 4.40
N PRO A 180 3.95 2.34 5.32
CA PRO A 180 5.15 1.51 5.19
C PRO A 180 4.94 0.00 5.42
N THR A 181 3.81 -0.40 6.00
CA THR A 181 3.63 -1.76 6.56
C THR A 181 2.80 -2.64 5.66
N LYS A 182 1.88 -2.04 4.91
CA LYS A 182 0.99 -2.76 3.99
C LYS A 182 1.74 -3.56 2.92
N ILE A 183 2.77 -3.00 2.27
CA ILE A 183 3.53 -3.74 1.25
C ILE A 183 4.32 -4.90 1.85
N ARG A 184 4.90 -4.69 3.05
CA ARG A 184 5.65 -5.70 3.79
C ARG A 184 4.74 -6.87 4.15
N ASP A 185 3.55 -6.58 4.65
CA ASP A 185 2.55 -7.58 5.03
C ASP A 185 2.04 -8.35 3.82
N ALA A 186 1.74 -7.66 2.72
CA ALA A 186 1.33 -8.31 1.48
C ALA A 186 2.44 -9.25 0.94
N ILE A 187 3.71 -8.85 0.97
CA ILE A 187 4.83 -9.71 0.56
C ILE A 187 4.95 -10.94 1.46
N ARG A 188 4.81 -10.77 2.78
CA ARG A 188 4.82 -11.88 3.74
C ARG A 188 3.66 -12.84 3.49
N GLU A 189 2.44 -12.31 3.33
CA GLU A 189 1.25 -13.11 3.05
C GLU A 189 1.39 -13.92 1.75
N ILE A 190 1.99 -13.33 0.70
CA ILE A 190 2.29 -14.05 -0.55
C ILE A 190 3.33 -15.17 -0.32
N ARG A 191 4.36 -14.93 0.48
CA ARG A 191 5.40 -15.92 0.79
C ARG A 191 4.86 -17.08 1.63
N ASP A 192 3.89 -16.80 2.49
CA ASP A 192 3.34 -17.75 3.45
C ASP A 192 2.18 -18.59 2.90
N ILE A 193 1.82 -18.41 1.61
CA ILE A 193 0.80 -19.25 0.96
C ILE A 193 1.20 -20.73 1.10
N PRO A 194 0.33 -21.59 1.65
CA PRO A 194 0.62 -23.01 1.81
C PRO A 194 0.98 -23.69 0.48
N SER A 195 2.06 -24.46 0.48
CA SER A 195 2.67 -25.05 -0.74
C SER A 195 1.75 -25.98 -1.55
N HIS A 196 0.70 -26.52 -0.92
CA HIS A 196 -0.27 -27.41 -1.56
C HIS A 196 -1.43 -26.66 -2.25
N LEU A 197 -1.61 -25.36 -1.99
CA LEU A 197 -2.71 -24.60 -2.58
C LEU A 197 -2.36 -24.12 -3.99
N PRO A 198 -3.30 -24.22 -4.96
CA PRO A 198 -3.16 -23.50 -6.21
C PRO A 198 -3.25 -21.99 -5.99
N ILE A 199 -2.47 -21.22 -6.74
CA ILE A 199 -2.44 -19.75 -6.72
C ILE A 199 -3.08 -19.21 -8.00
N TYR A 200 -4.06 -18.33 -7.85
CA TYR A 200 -4.74 -17.64 -8.94
C TYR A 200 -4.33 -16.17 -8.93
N ILE A 201 -3.58 -15.73 -9.93
CA ILE A 201 -3.20 -14.33 -10.11
C ILE A 201 -4.15 -13.70 -11.12
N TRP A 202 -4.87 -12.65 -10.71
CA TRP A 202 -5.71 -11.88 -11.62
C TRP A 202 -4.86 -10.81 -12.29
N CYS A 203 -4.86 -10.82 -13.63
CA CYS A 203 -4.08 -9.89 -14.41
C CYS A 203 -4.78 -9.57 -15.73
N GLY A 204 -5.08 -8.30 -15.98
CA GLY A 204 -5.51 -7.80 -17.27
C GLY A 204 -4.39 -7.06 -18.01
N ASP A 205 -4.71 -6.50 -19.18
CA ASP A 205 -3.81 -5.68 -20.00
C ASP A 205 -3.64 -4.24 -19.45
N HIS A 206 -3.44 -4.11 -18.13
CA HIS A 206 -3.20 -2.84 -17.45
C HIS A 206 -1.80 -2.81 -16.82
N ILE A 207 -1.15 -1.65 -16.81
CA ILE A 207 0.25 -1.54 -16.38
C ILE A 207 0.48 -1.92 -14.92
N GLU A 208 -0.42 -1.52 -14.02
CA GLU A 208 -0.37 -1.88 -12.61
C GLU A 208 -0.36 -3.41 -12.43
N GLU A 209 -1.31 -4.08 -13.07
CA GLU A 209 -1.48 -5.54 -12.97
C GLU A 209 -0.33 -6.30 -13.63
N GLN A 210 0.19 -5.77 -14.73
CA GLN A 210 1.31 -6.38 -15.42
C GLN A 210 2.59 -6.24 -14.60
N CYS A 211 2.82 -5.11 -13.93
CA CYS A 211 3.93 -4.96 -12.98
C CYS A 211 3.75 -5.89 -11.76
N GLY A 212 2.55 -5.90 -11.16
CA GLY A 212 2.19 -6.77 -10.04
C GLY A 212 2.41 -8.25 -10.35
N LEU A 213 1.94 -8.73 -11.51
CA LEU A 213 2.16 -10.12 -11.95
C LEU A 213 3.65 -10.51 -11.94
N ARG A 214 4.54 -9.66 -12.46
CA ARG A 214 5.99 -9.95 -12.46
C ARG A 214 6.52 -10.01 -11.03
N PHE A 215 6.11 -9.07 -10.19
CA PHE A 215 6.56 -9.02 -8.81
C PHE A 215 6.08 -10.22 -7.99
N PHE A 216 4.80 -10.58 -8.08
CA PHE A 216 4.24 -11.72 -7.34
C PHE A 216 4.95 -13.01 -7.72
N LEU A 217 5.20 -13.22 -9.01
CA LEU A 217 5.96 -14.38 -9.48
C LEU A 217 7.40 -14.38 -8.98
N TYR A 218 8.03 -13.21 -8.87
CA TYR A 218 9.36 -13.08 -8.28
C TYR A 218 9.37 -13.37 -6.78
N VAL A 219 8.38 -12.90 -6.02
CA VAL A 219 8.22 -13.24 -4.58
C VAL A 219 7.99 -14.74 -4.41
N LEU A 220 7.21 -15.36 -5.31
CA LEU A 220 6.90 -16.78 -5.31
C LEU A 220 7.98 -17.65 -5.97
N ARG A 221 9.13 -17.12 -6.40
CA ARG A 221 10.11 -17.84 -7.26
C ARG A 221 10.58 -19.18 -6.70
N ASP A 222 10.67 -19.31 -5.37
CA ASP A 222 11.13 -20.50 -4.68
C ASP A 222 9.97 -21.43 -4.26
N GLN A 223 8.72 -21.06 -4.57
CA GLN A 223 7.52 -21.82 -4.23
C GLN A 223 7.14 -22.81 -5.33
N HIS A 224 6.62 -23.98 -4.92
CA HIS A 224 6.24 -25.09 -5.80
C HIS A 224 4.75 -25.13 -6.16
N ASN A 225 3.97 -24.16 -5.71
CA ASN A 225 2.53 -24.07 -5.98
C ASN A 225 2.23 -24.11 -7.49
N GLU A 226 1.09 -24.70 -7.84
CA GLU A 226 0.54 -24.54 -9.19
C GLU A 226 -0.01 -23.12 -9.34
N ILE A 227 0.44 -22.39 -10.37
CA ILE A 227 0.04 -21.01 -10.61
C ILE A 227 -0.86 -20.94 -11.84
N PHE A 228 -1.98 -20.25 -11.70
CA PHE A 228 -2.98 -19.99 -12.74
C PHE A 228 -3.13 -18.48 -12.94
N LEU A 229 -3.16 -18.04 -14.19
CA LEU A 229 -3.43 -16.66 -14.57
C LEU A 229 -4.89 -16.53 -14.99
N ILE A 230 -5.60 -15.60 -14.37
CA ILE A 230 -6.96 -15.23 -14.74
C ILE A 230 -6.88 -13.92 -15.52
N HIS A 231 -7.08 -14.00 -16.84
CA HIS A 231 -7.01 -12.83 -17.71
C HIS A 231 -8.34 -12.07 -17.67
N SER A 232 -8.37 -10.93 -16.99
CA SER A 232 -9.55 -10.08 -16.84
C SER A 232 -9.76 -9.09 -18.00
N ASN A 233 -9.21 -9.39 -19.19
CA ASN A 233 -9.22 -8.51 -20.35
C ASN A 233 -10.67 -8.20 -20.80
N GLY A 234 -10.97 -6.91 -21.04
CA GLY A 234 -12.21 -6.48 -21.71
C GLY A 234 -13.18 -5.62 -20.90
N GLN A 235 -12.88 -5.29 -19.63
CA GLN A 235 -13.68 -4.34 -18.84
C GLN A 235 -12.78 -3.30 -18.16
N GLN A 236 -13.17 -2.02 -18.20
CA GLN A 236 -12.57 -0.98 -17.37
C GLN A 236 -12.63 -1.42 -15.90
N VAL A 237 -11.65 -1.02 -15.08
CA VAL A 237 -11.54 -1.42 -13.66
C VAL A 237 -12.87 -1.25 -12.89
N ILE A 238 -13.66 -0.24 -13.25
CA ILE A 238 -14.95 0.13 -12.64
C ILE A 238 -16.09 -0.85 -13.01
N GLU A 239 -16.02 -1.52 -14.15
CA GLU A 239 -17.06 -2.43 -14.67
C GLU A 239 -16.67 -3.91 -14.58
N ARG A 240 -15.51 -4.21 -13.97
CA ARG A 240 -14.99 -5.58 -13.87
C ARG A 240 -15.90 -6.46 -13.03
N GLN A 241 -16.32 -7.58 -13.62
CA GLN A 241 -17.00 -8.65 -12.91
C GLN A 241 -15.96 -9.57 -12.26
N TRP A 242 -16.11 -9.93 -10.99
CA TRP A 242 -15.11 -10.73 -10.26
C TRP A 242 -15.41 -12.23 -10.26
N ASN A 243 -16.26 -12.68 -11.18
CA ASN A 243 -16.65 -14.08 -11.31
C ASN A 243 -15.62 -14.85 -12.15
N PRO A 244 -14.85 -15.81 -11.58
CA PRO A 244 -13.80 -16.51 -12.29
C PRO A 244 -14.29 -17.29 -13.52
N ASN A 245 -15.57 -17.71 -13.52
CA ASN A 245 -16.15 -18.50 -14.62
C ASN A 245 -16.34 -17.69 -15.91
N LEU A 246 -16.18 -16.37 -15.84
CA LEU A 246 -16.27 -15.47 -16.99
C LEU A 246 -14.95 -15.31 -17.74
N TYR A 247 -13.86 -15.83 -17.18
CA TYR A 247 -12.51 -15.58 -17.68
C TYR A 247 -11.77 -16.84 -18.07
N ASP A 248 -10.81 -16.67 -18.97
CA ASP A 248 -9.91 -17.73 -19.39
C ASP A 248 -8.84 -17.94 -18.31
N ILE A 249 -8.89 -19.11 -17.66
CA ILE A 249 -7.95 -19.52 -16.61
C ILE A 249 -6.85 -20.36 -17.24
N LYS A 250 -5.62 -19.83 -17.27
CA LYS A 250 -4.47 -20.52 -17.86
C LYS A 250 -3.46 -20.92 -16.81
N ARG A 251 -3.11 -22.20 -16.76
CA ARG A 251 -1.96 -22.68 -15.99
C ARG A 251 -0.68 -22.04 -16.54
N LEU A 252 0.09 -21.41 -15.67
CA LEU A 252 1.37 -20.81 -16.02
C LEU A 252 2.40 -21.91 -16.33
N SER A 253 2.95 -21.87 -17.54
CA SER A 253 4.03 -22.79 -17.92
C SER A 253 5.36 -22.39 -17.28
N VAL A 254 6.28 -23.35 -17.11
CA VAL A 254 7.64 -23.10 -16.60
C VAL A 254 8.37 -22.05 -17.44
N LYS A 255 8.25 -22.13 -18.78
CA LYS A 255 8.84 -21.14 -19.69
C LYS A 255 8.23 -19.75 -19.52
N GLY A 256 6.91 -19.67 -19.32
CA GLY A 256 6.21 -18.42 -19.04
C GLY A 256 6.66 -17.80 -17.72
N ARG A 257 6.75 -18.61 -16.65
CA ARG A 257 7.26 -18.20 -15.34
C ARG A 257 8.68 -17.63 -15.45
N GLN A 258 9.60 -18.34 -16.12
CA GLN A 258 10.97 -17.86 -16.31
C GLN A 258 11.04 -16.52 -17.07
N LYS A 259 10.20 -16.33 -18.10
CA LYS A 259 10.12 -15.08 -18.84
C LYS A 259 9.69 -13.92 -17.93
N PHE A 260 8.69 -14.11 -17.07
CA PHE A 260 8.25 -13.07 -16.14
C PHE A 260 9.28 -12.76 -15.07
N LEU A 261 10.01 -13.76 -14.56
CA LEU A 261 11.12 -13.56 -13.61
C LEU A 261 12.22 -12.69 -14.22
N GLN A 262 12.67 -13.01 -15.44
CA GLN A 262 13.67 -12.20 -16.15
C GLN A 262 13.19 -10.76 -16.40
N GLN A 263 11.91 -10.59 -16.72
CA GLN A 263 11.33 -9.26 -16.86
C GLN A 263 11.35 -8.48 -15.54
N TRP A 264 11.04 -9.14 -14.42
CA TRP A 264 11.12 -8.50 -13.10
C TRP A 264 12.55 -8.09 -12.76
N GLU A 265 13.53 -8.96 -12.97
CA GLU A 265 14.94 -8.69 -12.69
C GLU A 265 15.41 -7.41 -13.43
N GLY A 266 15.08 -7.28 -14.72
CA GLY A 266 15.38 -6.07 -15.48
C GLY A 266 14.68 -4.81 -14.93
N LEU A 267 13.43 -4.91 -14.50
CA LEU A 267 12.70 -3.78 -13.89
C LEU A 267 13.29 -3.38 -12.53
N ALA A 268 13.75 -4.35 -11.74
CA ALA A 268 14.33 -4.12 -10.42
C ALA A 268 15.76 -3.54 -10.47
N GLU A 269 16.49 -3.76 -11.57
CA GLU A 269 17.79 -3.16 -11.83
C GLU A 269 17.70 -1.74 -12.39
N SER A 270 16.55 -1.37 -12.96
CA SER A 270 16.32 -0.06 -13.56
C SER A 270 16.12 1.04 -12.51
N THR A 271 16.54 2.26 -12.86
CA THR A 271 16.27 3.48 -12.09
C THR A 271 15.00 4.20 -12.56
N ALA A 272 14.30 3.67 -13.57
CA ALA A 272 13.08 4.30 -14.07
C ALA A 272 11.98 4.31 -13.00
N VAL A 273 11.21 5.39 -12.96
CA VAL A 273 10.11 5.59 -12.00
C VAL A 273 8.74 5.66 -12.67
N LEU A 274 8.66 5.53 -14.00
CA LEU A 274 7.41 5.48 -14.73
C LEU A 274 7.44 4.34 -15.77
N ARG A 275 6.36 3.58 -15.80
CA ARG A 275 6.16 2.43 -16.69
C ARG A 275 4.84 2.54 -17.43
N GLN A 276 4.79 1.97 -18.63
CA GLN A 276 3.60 1.89 -19.48
C GLN A 276 3.42 0.48 -20.01
N TRP A 277 2.16 0.09 -20.24
CA TRP A 277 1.83 -1.16 -20.90
C TRP A 277 1.58 -0.90 -22.38
N GLU A 278 2.53 -1.29 -23.23
CA GLU A 278 2.49 -1.00 -24.64
C GLU A 278 2.99 -2.19 -25.47
N HIS A 279 2.28 -2.51 -26.55
CA HIS A 279 2.55 -3.69 -27.38
C HIS A 279 2.76 -5.01 -26.60
N GLN A 280 2.00 -5.25 -25.52
CA GLN A 280 2.12 -6.43 -24.63
C GLN A 280 3.46 -6.50 -23.84
N HIS A 281 4.13 -5.37 -23.67
CA HIS A 281 5.36 -5.26 -22.92
C HIS A 281 5.31 -4.07 -21.94
N ILE A 282 6.05 -4.20 -20.84
CA ILE A 282 6.29 -3.07 -19.94
C ILE A 282 7.38 -2.22 -20.58
N GLN A 283 7.07 -0.96 -20.84
CA GLN A 283 8.01 0.05 -21.33
C GLN A 283 8.33 1.03 -20.22
N GLU A 284 9.61 1.21 -19.93
CA GLU A 284 10.08 2.26 -19.04
C GLU A 284 10.19 3.57 -19.81
N VAL A 285 9.59 4.62 -19.29
CA VAL A 285 9.55 5.94 -19.93
C VAL A 285 10.12 7.01 -19.00
N PRO A 286 10.61 8.14 -19.54
CA PRO A 286 11.07 9.24 -18.72
C PRO A 286 10.02 9.72 -17.71
N GLU A 287 10.45 10.16 -16.53
CA GLU A 287 9.56 10.68 -15.49
C GLU A 287 8.74 11.90 -15.95
N ASN A 288 9.17 12.62 -16.98
CA ASN A 288 8.47 13.76 -17.55
C ASN A 288 7.62 13.42 -18.79
N PHE A 289 7.38 12.12 -19.07
CA PHE A 289 6.74 11.66 -20.30
C PHE A 289 5.41 12.38 -20.61
N TYR A 290 4.58 12.59 -19.58
CA TYR A 290 3.27 13.22 -19.73
C TYR A 290 3.27 14.75 -19.62
N ASP A 291 4.39 15.40 -19.28
CA ASP A 291 4.46 16.84 -19.02
C ASP A 291 3.98 17.67 -20.21
N SER A 292 4.39 17.30 -21.43
CA SER A 292 3.98 17.99 -22.66
C SER A 292 2.46 17.90 -22.90
N PHE A 293 1.87 16.74 -22.61
CA PHE A 293 0.44 16.50 -22.76
C PHE A 293 -0.37 17.25 -21.69
N ILE A 294 0.11 17.27 -20.44
CA ILE A 294 -0.47 18.06 -19.35
C ILE A 294 -0.55 19.55 -19.76
N VAL A 295 0.56 20.12 -20.24
CA VAL A 295 0.62 21.52 -20.68
C VAL A 295 -0.32 21.78 -21.86
N LYS A 296 -0.35 20.86 -22.84
CA LYS A 296 -1.24 20.96 -24.00
C LYS A 296 -2.71 20.97 -23.58
N LYS A 297 -3.14 20.02 -22.75
CA LYS A 297 -4.54 19.91 -22.32
C LYS A 297 -4.98 21.12 -21.50
N LEU A 298 -4.13 21.61 -20.60
CA LEU A 298 -4.44 22.83 -19.84
C LEU A 298 -4.60 24.06 -20.75
N LYS A 299 -3.81 24.14 -21.83
CA LYS A 299 -3.94 25.20 -22.84
C LYS A 299 -5.28 25.13 -23.57
N GLU A 300 -5.71 23.93 -23.96
CA GLU A 300 -6.99 23.69 -24.62
C GLU A 300 -8.15 24.13 -23.72
N MET A 301 -8.13 23.75 -22.43
CA MET A 301 -9.18 24.17 -21.48
C MET A 301 -9.28 25.69 -21.31
N HIS A 302 -8.16 26.43 -21.28
CA HIS A 302 -8.24 27.90 -21.26
C HIS A 302 -8.82 28.48 -22.55
N GLN A 303 -8.54 27.86 -23.70
CA GLN A 303 -9.09 28.31 -24.98
C GLN A 303 -10.61 28.11 -25.02
N GLU A 304 -11.11 26.97 -24.51
CA GLU A 304 -12.54 26.67 -24.39
C GLU A 304 -13.26 27.64 -23.43
N GLN A 305 -12.62 28.06 -22.35
CA GLN A 305 -13.14 29.06 -21.41
C GLN A 305 -13.07 30.51 -21.94
N GLY A 306 -12.37 30.75 -23.05
CA GLY A 306 -12.18 32.08 -23.64
C GLY A 306 -11.25 33.03 -22.86
N HIS A 307 -10.69 32.58 -21.72
CA HIS A 307 -9.75 33.34 -20.91
C HIS A 307 -8.80 32.42 -20.13
N VAL A 308 -7.64 32.93 -19.74
CA VAL A 308 -6.65 32.18 -18.93
C VAL A 308 -6.87 32.49 -17.46
N ASP A 309 -7.54 31.60 -16.73
CA ASP A 309 -7.72 31.68 -15.28
C ASP A 309 -7.36 30.35 -14.58
N PHE A 310 -7.39 30.34 -13.26
CA PHE A 310 -7.09 29.19 -12.42
C PHE A 310 -8.15 28.09 -12.53
N ILE A 311 -7.73 26.87 -12.86
CA ILE A 311 -8.58 25.67 -12.92
C ILE A 311 -8.26 24.78 -11.71
N GLN A 312 -9.29 24.25 -11.04
CA GLN A 312 -9.10 23.34 -9.90
C GLN A 312 -8.38 22.08 -10.36
N THR A 313 -7.33 21.66 -9.66
CA THR A 313 -6.46 20.57 -10.11
C THR A 313 -7.21 19.24 -10.25
N GLY A 314 -8.10 18.91 -9.31
CA GLY A 314 -8.95 17.71 -9.41
C GLY A 314 -9.83 17.70 -10.66
N THR A 315 -10.48 18.82 -11.00
CA THR A 315 -11.27 18.95 -12.23
C THR A 315 -10.38 18.81 -13.47
N PHE A 316 -9.21 19.44 -13.46
CA PHE A 316 -8.25 19.33 -14.55
C PHE A 316 -7.77 17.89 -14.75
N LEU A 317 -7.45 17.17 -13.67
CA LEU A 317 -7.01 15.77 -13.73
C LEU A 317 -8.07 14.83 -14.30
N LEU A 318 -9.34 15.01 -13.93
CA LEU A 318 -10.44 14.22 -14.50
C LEU A 318 -10.57 14.44 -16.01
N GLU A 319 -10.52 15.70 -16.45
CA GLU A 319 -10.57 16.06 -17.87
C GLU A 319 -9.34 15.58 -18.64
N LEU A 320 -8.16 15.61 -18.00
CA LEU A 320 -6.92 15.07 -18.54
C LEU A 320 -7.03 13.56 -18.75
N LEU A 321 -7.46 12.80 -17.74
CA LEU A 321 -7.63 11.35 -17.81
C LEU A 321 -8.71 10.93 -18.81
N ALA A 322 -9.79 11.69 -18.94
CA ALA A 322 -10.83 11.46 -19.94
C ALA A 322 -10.32 11.58 -21.39
N SER A 323 -9.24 12.35 -21.59
CA SER A 323 -8.59 12.51 -22.90
C SER A 323 -7.46 11.51 -23.18
N MET A 324 -7.16 10.61 -22.25
CA MET A 324 -6.11 9.60 -22.38
C MET A 324 -6.71 8.23 -22.69
N GLU A 325 -6.18 7.56 -23.73
CA GLU A 325 -6.58 6.18 -24.07
C GLU A 325 -6.21 5.19 -22.97
N LYS A 326 -5.00 5.32 -22.41
CA LYS A 326 -4.52 4.54 -21.27
C LYS A 326 -4.28 5.50 -20.11
N GLN A 327 -5.02 5.30 -19.03
CA GLN A 327 -4.97 6.15 -17.85
C GLN A 327 -3.80 5.72 -16.97
N PRO A 328 -2.75 6.56 -16.81
CA PRO A 328 -1.70 6.30 -15.83
C PRO A 328 -2.24 6.58 -14.42
N ASN A 329 -1.43 6.26 -13.42
CA ASN A 329 -1.73 6.57 -12.03
C ASN A 329 -2.06 8.08 -11.85
N ILE A 330 -3.24 8.39 -11.30
CA ILE A 330 -3.71 9.77 -11.13
C ILE A 330 -2.83 10.58 -10.19
N PHE A 331 -2.31 9.97 -9.13
CA PHE A 331 -1.44 10.66 -8.17
C PHE A 331 -0.06 10.95 -8.76
N TYR A 332 0.41 10.12 -9.69
CA TYR A 332 1.57 10.46 -10.50
C TYR A 332 1.31 11.67 -11.43
N LEU A 333 0.12 11.79 -12.03
CA LEU A 333 -0.21 12.98 -12.83
C LEU A 333 -0.28 14.25 -11.97
N GLU A 334 -0.87 14.16 -10.78
CA GLU A 334 -0.88 15.25 -9.79
C GLU A 334 0.55 15.67 -9.42
N TYR A 335 1.42 14.70 -9.17
CA TYR A 335 2.85 14.91 -8.93
C TYR A 335 3.50 15.70 -10.08
N ARG A 336 3.27 15.29 -11.33
CA ARG A 336 3.82 16.01 -12.50
C ARG A 336 3.27 17.43 -12.62
N ILE A 337 2.00 17.65 -12.29
CA ILE A 337 1.41 19.00 -12.26
C ILE A 337 2.12 19.87 -11.21
N ARG A 338 2.38 19.35 -10.00
CA ARG A 338 3.15 20.07 -8.97
C ARG A 338 4.57 20.36 -9.43
N TYR A 339 5.25 19.40 -10.07
CA TYR A 339 6.57 19.63 -10.65
C TYR A 339 6.58 20.76 -11.69
N LEU A 340 5.57 20.82 -12.55
CA LEU A 340 5.40 21.90 -13.54
C LEU A 340 5.11 23.26 -12.88
N VAL A 341 4.55 23.31 -11.68
CA VAL A 341 4.47 24.54 -10.88
C VAL A 341 5.88 24.92 -10.38
N TYR A 342 6.62 23.99 -9.80
CA TYR A 342 7.94 24.25 -9.22
C TYR A 342 8.97 24.70 -10.25
N ASN A 343 8.91 24.15 -11.47
CA ASN A 343 9.81 24.55 -12.55
C ASN A 343 9.37 25.86 -13.26
N GLY A 344 8.26 26.46 -12.83
CA GLY A 344 7.76 27.74 -13.35
C GLY A 344 6.94 27.62 -14.64
N THR A 345 6.64 26.42 -15.14
CA THR A 345 5.74 26.24 -16.30
C THR A 345 4.31 26.66 -15.96
N LEU A 346 3.85 26.30 -14.77
CA LEU A 346 2.53 26.60 -14.23
C LEU A 346 2.62 27.60 -13.08
N VAL A 347 1.47 28.20 -12.73
CA VAL A 347 1.28 29.03 -11.54
C VAL A 347 0.23 28.37 -10.66
N LEU A 348 0.46 28.37 -9.35
CA LEU A 348 -0.40 27.74 -8.35
C LEU A 348 -1.15 28.78 -7.50
N LYS A 349 -2.39 28.45 -7.14
CA LYS A 349 -3.22 29.17 -6.17
C LYS A 349 -3.80 28.16 -5.18
N GLY A 350 -3.69 28.44 -3.88
CA GLY A 350 -4.13 27.54 -2.80
C GLY A 350 -2.97 26.77 -2.16
N ILE A 351 -3.30 25.75 -1.35
CA ILE A 351 -2.31 24.89 -0.70
C ILE A 351 -2.45 23.48 -1.29
N PRO A 352 -1.38 22.87 -1.85
CA PRO A 352 -1.45 21.57 -2.50
C PRO A 352 -1.51 20.41 -1.49
N LYS A 353 -2.44 20.47 -0.53
CA LYS A 353 -2.69 19.38 0.44
C LYS A 353 -3.41 18.19 -0.19
N SER A 354 -4.15 18.42 -1.27
CA SER A 354 -4.92 17.42 -2.00
C SER A 354 -5.33 18.02 -3.35
N MET A 355 -5.72 17.20 -4.32
CA MET A 355 -6.15 17.64 -5.67
C MET A 355 -7.30 18.66 -5.64
N ARG A 356 -8.08 18.71 -4.57
CA ARG A 356 -9.24 19.62 -4.40
C ARG A 356 -8.87 21.00 -3.85
N HIS A 357 -7.68 21.13 -3.25
CA HIS A 357 -7.31 22.30 -2.43
C HIS A 357 -6.49 23.36 -3.16
N TYR A 358 -6.08 23.08 -4.40
CA TYR A 358 -5.31 24.01 -5.20
C TYR A 358 -5.77 24.05 -6.65
N TYR A 359 -5.34 25.12 -7.30
CA TYR A 359 -5.69 25.46 -8.67
C TYR A 359 -4.41 25.77 -9.43
N VAL A 360 -4.40 25.46 -10.71
CA VAL A 360 -3.27 25.73 -11.61
C VAL A 360 -3.69 26.54 -12.82
N LYS A 361 -2.74 27.28 -13.39
CA LYS A 361 -2.87 27.92 -14.70
C LYS A 361 -1.52 27.96 -15.41
N LEU A 362 -1.55 28.18 -16.72
CA LEU A 362 -0.33 28.39 -17.49
C LEU A 362 0.34 29.70 -17.08
N ARG A 363 1.66 29.69 -16.91
CA ARG A 363 2.40 30.94 -16.72
C ARG A 363 2.37 31.74 -18.02
N GLN A 364 1.87 32.96 -17.94
CA GLN A 364 2.01 33.92 -19.03
C GLN A 364 3.45 34.43 -19.06
N LYS A 365 4.12 34.36 -20.22
CA LYS A 365 5.40 35.04 -20.40
C LYS A 365 5.12 36.54 -20.34
N THR A 366 5.58 37.20 -19.29
CA THR A 366 5.59 38.66 -19.25
C THR A 366 6.58 39.10 -20.32
N SER A 367 6.08 39.65 -21.43
CA SER A 367 6.90 40.49 -22.29
C SER A 367 7.31 41.67 -21.43
N LEU A 368 8.57 41.70 -20.99
CA LEU A 368 9.15 42.92 -20.45
C LEU A 368 9.12 43.93 -21.59
N VAL A 369 8.22 44.91 -21.49
CA VAL A 369 8.11 46.05 -22.40
C VAL A 369 9.21 47.06 -22.08
#